data_AF-A0A1R1IHS6-F1
#
_entry.id   AF-A0A1R1IHS6-F1
#
_cell.length_a   1.000
_cell.length_b   1.000
_cell.length_c   1.000
_cell.angle_alpha   90.00
_cell.angle_beta   90.00
_cell.angle_gamma   90.00
#
_symmetry.space_group_name_H-M   'P 1'
#
loop_
_entity.id
_entity.type
_entity.pdbx_description
1 polymer ?
#
loop_
_entity_poly.entity_id
_entity_poly.type
_entity_poly.pdbx_seq_one_letter_code
_entity_poly.pdbx_strand_id
1 'polypeptide(L)'
;MSDAADLMRGLGLTVAAGGPNGRYPRSHEGPAQGYRWWAHAIDGEYRFGVQPFPKMELSSPVASAFTAAGFHLMPKRTEAFMNLSGPLDHAVDQGRVVMAQCEHILARAR
;
A
#
# COMPACT_ATOMS: atom_id res chain seq x y z
N MET A 1 5.60 14.01 -14.83
CA MET A 1 6.00 13.35 -13.57
C MET A 1 5.09 12.15 -13.43
N SER A 2 5.62 10.93 -13.55
CA SER A 2 4.85 9.71 -13.28
C SER A 2 4.47 9.76 -11.80
N ASP A 3 3.19 9.93 -11.52
CA ASP A 3 2.74 10.14 -10.15
C ASP A 3 2.40 8.79 -9.49
N ALA A 4 2.34 8.76 -8.16
CA ALA A 4 1.96 7.54 -7.45
C ALA A 4 0.56 7.03 -7.86
N ALA A 5 -0.29 7.84 -8.50
CA ALA A 5 -1.58 7.40 -8.98
C ALA A 5 -1.43 6.60 -10.28
N ASP A 6 -0.45 6.90 -11.13
CA ASP A 6 -0.12 6.10 -12.31
C ASP A 6 0.31 4.68 -11.93
N LEU A 7 1.12 4.54 -10.88
CA LEU A 7 1.44 3.22 -10.31
C LEU A 7 0.16 2.48 -9.92
N MET A 8 -0.72 3.13 -9.14
CA MET A 8 -1.96 2.50 -8.69
C MET A 8 -2.89 2.15 -9.85
N ARG A 9 -2.99 2.98 -10.88
CA ARG A 9 -3.75 2.69 -12.10
C ARG A 9 -3.15 1.50 -12.86
N GLY A 10 -1.83 1.42 -12.97
CA GLY A 10 -1.13 0.29 -13.60
C GLY A 10 -1.31 -1.04 -12.86
N LEU A 11 -1.55 -0.96 -11.55
CA LEU A 11 -1.97 -2.09 -10.70
C LEU A 11 -3.46 -2.43 -10.85
N GLY A 12 -4.21 -1.72 -11.69
CA GLY A 12 -5.64 -1.93 -11.92
C GLY A 12 -6.55 -1.36 -10.81
N LEU A 13 -6.03 -0.47 -9.97
CA LEU A 13 -6.78 0.10 -8.86
C LEU A 13 -7.57 1.34 -9.29
N THR A 14 -8.83 1.43 -8.86
CA THR A 14 -9.61 2.67 -8.96
C THR A 14 -9.10 3.67 -7.94
N VAL A 15 -8.45 4.74 -8.41
CA VAL A 15 -7.80 5.73 -7.56
C VAL A 15 -8.78 6.81 -7.10
N ALA A 16 -8.99 6.91 -5.79
CA ALA A 16 -9.60 8.06 -5.15
C ALA A 16 -8.53 9.14 -4.92
N ALA A 17 -8.64 10.28 -5.61
CA ALA A 17 -7.79 11.44 -5.35
C ALA A 17 -8.03 12.01 -3.94
N GLY A 18 -6.98 12.49 -3.29
CA GLY A 18 -7.08 13.13 -1.98
C GLY A 18 -6.35 14.47 -1.95
N GLY A 19 -7.00 15.49 -1.40
CA GLY A 19 -6.43 16.75 -0.91
C GLY A 19 -7.50 17.45 -0.04
N PRO A 20 -7.21 18.48 0.79
CA PRO A 20 -6.05 18.75 1.65
C PRO A 20 -6.25 18.07 3.04
N ASN A 21 -5.35 17.36 3.72
CA ASN A 21 -3.91 17.05 3.62
C ASN A 21 -3.61 15.71 2.91
N GLY A 22 -4.31 15.44 1.81
CA GLY A 22 -4.19 14.25 0.96
C GLY A 22 -2.81 14.11 0.30
N ARG A 23 -1.84 13.65 1.08
CA ARG A 23 -0.47 13.54 0.61
C ARG A 23 -0.28 12.50 -0.49
N TYR A 24 -1.10 11.43 -0.54
CA TYR A 24 -0.87 10.24 -1.38
C TYR A 24 -2.18 9.69 -1.99
N PRO A 25 -2.21 9.27 -3.26
CA PRO A 25 -3.34 8.56 -3.84
C PRO A 25 -3.65 7.28 -3.09
N ARG A 26 -4.94 6.92 -3.09
CA ARG A 26 -5.47 5.73 -2.42
C ARG A 26 -6.52 5.07 -3.31
N SER A 27 -6.76 3.79 -3.09
CA SER A 27 -7.82 3.08 -3.81
C SER A 27 -9.18 3.28 -3.16
N HIS A 28 -10.25 3.13 -3.94
CA HIS A 28 -11.61 2.97 -3.40
C HIS A 28 -11.78 1.63 -2.69
N GLU A 29 -11.30 0.56 -3.33
CA GLU A 29 -11.40 -0.82 -2.84
C GLU A 29 -10.03 -1.30 -2.35
N GLY A 30 -9.99 -2.10 -1.30
CA GLY A 30 -8.75 -2.63 -0.73
C GLY A 30 -8.65 -4.16 -0.76
N PRO A 31 -7.54 -4.70 -0.25
CA PRO A 31 -7.25 -6.15 -0.25
C PRO A 31 -8.25 -6.98 0.57
N ALA A 32 -8.92 -6.35 1.53
CA ALA A 32 -9.88 -6.97 2.42
C ALA A 32 -10.86 -5.92 2.92
N GLN A 33 -12.04 -6.37 3.36
CA GLN A 33 -12.99 -5.49 4.06
C GLN A 33 -12.29 -4.80 5.23
N GLY A 34 -12.33 -3.47 5.25
CA GLY A 34 -11.69 -2.64 6.27
C GLY A 34 -10.25 -2.22 5.97
N TYR A 35 -9.73 -2.43 4.76
CA TYR A 35 -8.42 -1.94 4.32
C TYR A 35 -8.52 -1.19 2.98
N ARG A 36 -7.49 -0.41 2.65
CA ARG A 36 -7.32 0.28 1.37
C ARG A 36 -5.86 0.28 0.93
N TRP A 37 -5.63 0.34 -0.37
CA TRP A 37 -4.31 0.55 -0.96
C TRP A 37 -3.95 2.04 -0.95
N TRP A 38 -2.66 2.34 -0.86
CA TRP A 38 -2.11 3.68 -1.03
C TRP A 38 -0.73 3.61 -1.68
N ALA A 39 -0.35 4.69 -2.35
CA ALA A 39 0.97 4.81 -2.97
C ALA A 39 1.57 6.21 -2.79
N HIS A 40 2.88 6.34 -2.63
CA HIS A 40 3.60 7.61 -2.60
C HIS A 40 4.85 7.53 -3.48
N ALA A 41 5.16 8.57 -4.25
CA ALA A 41 6.41 8.69 -4.99
C ALA A 41 7.34 9.68 -4.28
N ILE A 42 8.56 9.28 -3.93
CA ILE A 42 9.59 10.12 -3.32
C ILE A 42 10.91 9.85 -4.03
N ASP A 43 11.59 10.90 -4.49
CA ASP A 43 12.97 10.82 -5.01
C ASP A 43 13.22 9.72 -6.06
N GLY A 44 12.23 9.42 -6.91
CA GLY A 44 12.32 8.41 -7.96
C GLY A 44 11.98 6.97 -7.51
N GLU A 45 11.59 6.78 -6.26
CA GLU A 45 11.06 5.52 -5.73
C GLU A 45 9.57 5.62 -5.45
N TYR A 46 8.89 4.47 -5.44
CA TYR A 46 7.51 4.37 -4.99
C TYR A 46 7.44 3.64 -3.66
N ARG A 47 6.56 4.09 -2.77
CA ARG A 47 6.09 3.33 -1.63
C ARG A 47 4.70 2.85 -1.96
N PHE A 48 4.46 1.56 -1.82
CA PHE A 48 3.15 0.98 -2.04
C PHE A 48 2.77 0.10 -0.84
N GLY A 49 1.52 0.22 -0.41
CA GLY A 49 1.13 -0.43 0.82
C GLY A 49 -0.35 -0.37 1.13
N VAL A 50 -0.65 -0.77 2.36
CA VAL A 50 -2.01 -0.92 2.89
C VAL A 50 -2.21 -0.14 4.16
N GLN A 51 -3.46 0.23 4.40
CA GLN A 51 -3.91 0.93 5.59
C GLN A 51 -5.34 0.50 5.94
N PRO A 52 -5.68 0.35 7.24
CA PRO A 52 -7.07 0.19 7.67
C PRO A 52 -7.98 1.35 7.26
N PHE A 53 -9.25 1.07 6.98
CA PHE A 53 -10.29 2.04 6.70
C PHE A 53 -11.52 1.77 7.61
N PRO A 54 -11.82 2.65 8.59
CA PRO A 54 -11.15 3.92 8.90
C PRO A 54 -9.71 3.73 9.43
N LYS A 55 -8.90 4.80 9.37
CA LYS A 55 -7.49 4.75 9.79
C LYS A 55 -7.39 4.40 11.28
N MET A 56 -6.76 3.27 11.58
CA MET A 56 -6.49 2.78 12.93
C MET A 56 -5.16 2.03 12.99
N GLU A 57 -4.70 1.72 14.19
CA GLU A 57 -3.52 0.89 14.40
C GLU A 57 -3.80 -0.56 13.94
N LEU A 58 -2.82 -1.17 13.27
CA LEU A 58 -2.87 -2.57 12.90
C LEU A 58 -2.86 -3.44 14.18
N SER A 59 -3.66 -4.50 14.21
CA SER A 59 -3.60 -5.47 15.32
C SER A 59 -2.22 -6.10 15.42
N SER A 60 -1.82 -6.53 16.62
CA SER A 60 -0.50 -7.16 16.83
C SER A 60 -0.23 -8.34 15.88
N PRO A 61 -1.17 -9.28 15.63
CA PRO A 61 -0.94 -10.36 14.68
C PRO A 61 -0.68 -9.87 13.25
N VAL A 62 -1.46 -8.88 12.79
CA VAL A 62 -1.32 -8.31 11.44
C VAL A 62 0.02 -7.56 11.32
N ALA A 63 0.38 -6.74 12.30
CA ALA A 63 1.65 -6.01 12.32
C ALA A 63 2.86 -6.97 12.32
N SER A 64 2.81 -8.03 13.13
CA SER A 64 3.87 -9.05 13.15
C SER A 64 3.99 -9.80 11.83
N ALA A 65 2.88 -10.14 11.18
CA ALA A 65 2.89 -10.80 9.88
C ALA A 65 3.49 -9.91 8.78
N PHE A 66 3.17 -8.61 8.77
CA PHE A 66 3.79 -7.66 7.85
C PHE A 66 5.29 -7.52 8.07
N THR A 67 5.74 -7.38 9.32
CA THR A 67 7.17 -7.32 9.65
C THR A 67 7.90 -8.60 9.21
N ALA A 68 7.31 -9.77 9.47
CA ALA A 68 7.88 -11.06 9.07
C ALA A 68 7.98 -11.21 7.54
N ALA A 69 7.04 -10.61 6.80
CA ALA A 69 7.06 -10.56 5.34
C ALA A 69 7.97 -9.44 4.77
N GLY A 70 8.69 -8.69 5.62
CA GLY A 70 9.64 -7.66 5.19
C GLY A 70 9.01 -6.29 4.89
N PHE A 71 7.76 -6.05 5.29
CA PHE A 71 7.14 -4.73 5.15
C PHE A 71 7.68 -3.75 6.20
N HIS A 72 7.76 -2.48 5.80
CA HIS A 72 7.96 -1.38 6.73
C HIS A 72 6.64 -1.00 7.38
N LEU A 73 6.66 -0.78 8.70
CA LEU A 73 5.53 -0.21 9.43
C LEU A 73 5.78 1.27 9.68
N MET A 74 4.75 2.10 9.48
CA MET A 74 4.81 3.50 9.89
C MET A 74 4.90 3.63 11.43
N PRO A 75 5.43 4.73 11.99
CA PRO A 75 5.69 4.85 13.44
C PRO A 75 4.52 4.56 14.39
N LYS A 76 3.27 4.75 13.94
CA LYS A 76 2.04 4.43 14.69
C LYS A 76 1.42 3.07 14.32
N ARG A 77 2.13 2.24 13.55
CA ARG A 77 1.65 0.98 12.96
C ARG A 77 0.27 1.11 12.30
N THR A 78 0.00 2.25 11.66
CA THR A 78 -1.29 2.50 10.98
C THR A 78 -1.27 2.12 9.50
N GLU A 79 -0.10 1.75 8.99
CA GLU A 79 0.19 1.51 7.57
C GLU A 79 1.37 0.53 7.49
N ALA A 80 1.32 -0.36 6.51
CA ALA A 80 2.42 -1.24 6.11
C ALA A 80 2.73 -0.99 4.62
N PHE A 81 4.00 -0.91 4.25
CA PHE A 81 4.41 -0.67 2.86
C PHE A 81 5.73 -1.33 2.48
N MET A 82 5.98 -1.45 1.18
CA MET A 82 7.27 -1.77 0.59
C MET A 82 7.71 -0.65 -0.34
N ASN A 83 9.03 -0.48 -0.48
CA ASN A 83 9.60 0.39 -1.51
C ASN A 83 9.68 -0.40 -2.82
N LEU A 84 9.29 0.25 -3.91
CA LEU A 84 9.38 -0.23 -5.28
C LEU A 84 10.33 0.68 -6.04
N SER A 85 11.17 0.11 -6.89
CA SER A 85 12.27 0.82 -7.54
C SER A 85 12.32 0.56 -9.03
N GLY A 86 12.90 1.53 -9.75
CA GLY A 86 13.06 1.48 -11.19
C GLY A 86 11.91 2.14 -11.96
N PRO A 87 11.85 1.91 -13.29
CA PRO A 87 10.82 2.47 -14.15
C PRO A 87 9.41 2.04 -13.73
N LEU A 88 8.40 2.83 -14.12
CA LEU A 88 7.00 2.61 -13.74
C LEU A 88 6.52 1.17 -14.02
N ASP A 89 6.81 0.61 -15.19
CA ASP A 89 6.37 -0.76 -15.54
C ASP A 89 6.97 -1.81 -14.60
N HIS A 90 8.25 -1.65 -14.22
CA HIS A 90 8.91 -2.54 -13.27
C HIS A 90 8.33 -2.36 -11.86
N ALA A 91 8.05 -1.12 -11.44
CA ALA A 91 7.38 -0.84 -10.18
C ALA A 91 5.96 -1.44 -10.15
N VAL A 92 5.24 -1.45 -11.28
CA VAL A 92 3.93 -2.11 -11.39
C VAL A 92 4.07 -3.62 -11.19
N ASP A 93 5.07 -4.28 -11.80
CA ASP A 93 5.30 -5.72 -11.59
C ASP A 93 5.64 -6.05 -10.13
N GLN A 94 6.52 -5.25 -9.51
CA GLN A 94 6.81 -5.38 -8.08
C GLN A 94 5.56 -5.15 -7.23
N GLY A 95 4.76 -4.13 -7.56
CA GLY A 95 3.53 -3.80 -6.84
C GLY A 95 2.49 -4.92 -6.88
N ARG A 96 2.39 -5.70 -7.98
CA ARG A 96 1.52 -6.87 -8.07
C ARG A 96 1.92 -7.96 -7.07
N VAL A 97 3.23 -8.19 -6.91
CA VAL A 97 3.75 -9.12 -5.89
C VAL A 97 3.40 -8.63 -4.49
N VAL A 98 3.57 -7.33 -4.23
CA VAL A 98 3.21 -6.72 -2.95
C VAL A 98 1.71 -6.83 -2.66
N MET A 99 0.84 -6.64 -3.67
CA MET A 99 -0.61 -6.81 -3.50
C MET A 99 -0.95 -8.24 -3.06
N ALA A 100 -0.43 -9.24 -3.76
CA ALA A 100 -0.68 -10.64 -3.43
C ALA A 100 -0.21 -11.01 -2.01
N GLN A 101 0.94 -10.48 -1.57
CA GLN A 101 1.44 -10.69 -0.20
C GLN A 101 0.54 -10.04 0.84
N CYS A 102 0.12 -8.78 0.63
CA CYS A 102 -0.81 -8.09 1.51
C CYS A 102 -2.14 -8.85 1.65
N GLU A 103 -2.72 -9.31 0.54
CA GLU A 103 -3.94 -10.12 0.56
C GLU A 103 -3.75 -11.41 1.35
N HIS A 104 -2.63 -12.12 1.14
CA HIS A 104 -2.31 -13.34 1.88
C HIS A 104 -2.21 -13.09 3.40
N ILE A 105 -1.51 -12.02 3.79
CA ILE A 105 -1.34 -11.65 5.21
C ILE A 105 -2.69 -11.32 5.83
N LEU A 106 -3.48 -10.46 5.19
CA LEU A 106 -4.76 -9.98 5.73
C LEU A 106 -5.86 -11.05 5.73
N ALA A 107 -5.74 -12.08 4.90
CA ALA A 107 -6.63 -13.23 4.94
C ALA A 107 -6.34 -14.18 6.12
N ARG A 108 -5.08 -14.27 6.56
CA ARG A 108 -4.62 -15.25 7.57
C ARG A 108 -4.44 -14.70 8.97
N ALA A 109 -4.27 -13.38 9.10
CA ALA A 109 -4.06 -12.71 10.39
C ALA A 109 -5.38 -12.27 11.07
N ARG A 110 -6.52 -12.85 10.68
CA ARG A 110 -7.84 -12.60 11.29
C ARG A 110 -8.04 -13.43 12.55
#